data_AF-A0A927B1B5-F1
#
_entry.id   AF-A0A927B1B5-F1
#
_cell.length_a   1.000
_cell.length_b   1.000
_cell.length_c   1.000
_cell.angle_alpha   90.00
_cell.angle_beta   90.00
_cell.angle_gamma   90.00
#
_symmetry.space_group_name_H-M   'P 1'
#
loop_
_entity.id
_entity.type
_entity.pdbx_description
1 polymer ?
#
loop_
_entity_poly.entity_id
_entity_poly.type
_entity_poly.pdbx_seq_one_letter_code
_entity_poly.pdbx_strand_id
1 'polypeptide(L)'
;MEIRKIVSSDLKTGPGYSTPVISNAQKFIIPVPAFKQDGELLVYPKDHPNAGQSIVDYQGKPIGDRGIIFYNAKDETWQAAAGDGNDVIIINEVTQEQAEKLYEEIEKIGANLDELTLNELKQIMTFAQEDLKLDDMYNSTRAFVKKKMTSVSTDQTTEKRENKEDVYGFKKRDDRDINQAIYIPGEFTFEGPAVSPQKFKNGGIIIEQGGKMRGIQPDIFTRTYKFPDGRSIQSASEEIQSQPH
;
A
#
# COMPACT_ATOMS: atom_id res chain seq x y z
N MET A 1 -2.26 -30.54 17.87
CA MET A 1 -2.28 -29.27 18.62
C MET A 1 -3.15 -28.31 17.83
N GLU A 2 -4.06 -27.61 18.49
CA GLU A 2 -4.92 -26.62 17.86
C GLU A 2 -4.12 -25.33 17.66
N ILE A 3 -4.14 -24.76 16.45
CA ILE A 3 -3.42 -23.51 16.17
C ILE A 3 -4.14 -22.38 16.91
N ARG A 4 -3.38 -21.59 17.70
CA ARG A 4 -3.93 -20.47 18.47
C ARG A 4 -4.60 -19.47 17.54
N LYS A 5 -5.82 -19.08 17.87
CA LYS A 5 -6.59 -18.07 17.15
C LYS A 5 -6.57 -16.75 17.91
N ILE A 6 -6.29 -15.65 17.22
CA ILE A 6 -6.26 -14.29 17.78
C ILE A 6 -7.23 -13.41 17.00
N VAL A 7 -8.04 -12.64 17.72
CA VAL A 7 -8.92 -11.62 17.17
C VAL A 7 -8.51 -10.24 17.66
N SER A 8 -8.97 -9.18 16.97
CA SER A 8 -8.60 -7.80 17.33
C SER A 8 -9.00 -7.41 18.77
N SER A 9 -10.07 -7.99 19.31
CA SER A 9 -10.52 -7.74 20.69
C SER A 9 -9.62 -8.35 21.77
N ASP A 10 -8.72 -9.27 21.41
CA ASP A 10 -7.77 -9.87 22.35
C ASP A 10 -6.59 -8.93 22.64
N LEU A 11 -6.34 -7.97 21.75
CA LEU A 11 -5.12 -7.18 21.72
C LEU A 11 -5.31 -5.81 22.34
N LYS A 12 -4.36 -5.40 23.17
CA LYS A 12 -4.31 -4.06 23.75
C LYS A 12 -3.30 -3.18 23.02
N THR A 13 -3.59 -1.89 22.87
CA THR A 13 -2.62 -0.91 22.37
C THR A 13 -2.35 0.16 23.42
N GLY A 14 -1.19 0.79 23.32
CA GLY A 14 -0.75 1.85 24.23
C GLY A 14 0.50 1.48 25.04
N PRO A 15 0.92 2.37 25.96
CA PRO A 15 2.16 2.20 26.72
C PRO A 15 2.22 0.85 27.44
N GLY A 16 3.29 0.09 27.19
CA GLY A 16 3.51 -1.24 27.77
C GLY A 16 2.79 -2.41 27.06
N TYR A 17 1.95 -2.14 26.06
CA TYR A 17 1.24 -3.16 25.28
C TYR A 17 1.66 -3.22 23.82
N SER A 18 2.09 -2.08 23.25
CA SER A 18 2.52 -1.96 21.87
C SER A 18 3.71 -1.02 21.72
N THR A 19 4.41 -1.16 20.61
CA THR A 19 5.53 -0.31 20.21
C THR A 19 5.09 0.67 19.12
N PRO A 20 5.31 1.99 19.26
CA PRO A 20 5.01 2.93 18.19
C PRO A 20 5.98 2.75 17.02
N VAL A 21 5.46 2.71 15.79
CA VAL A 21 6.24 2.54 14.56
C VAL A 21 5.67 3.33 13.40
N ILE A 22 6.50 3.61 12.40
CA ILE A 22 6.14 4.31 11.17
C ILE A 22 6.51 3.43 9.99
N SER A 23 5.65 3.35 8.97
CA SER A 23 6.03 2.67 7.73
C SER A 23 7.15 3.45 7.03
N ASN A 24 8.31 2.83 6.89
CA ASN A 24 9.46 3.35 6.17
C ASN A 24 9.43 3.07 4.66
N ALA A 25 8.52 2.21 4.19
CA ALA A 25 8.44 1.87 2.77
C ALA A 25 8.25 3.13 1.90
N GLN A 26 9.17 3.33 0.97
CA GLN A 26 9.10 4.35 -0.08
C GLN A 26 8.12 3.89 -1.17
N LYS A 27 7.45 4.86 -1.78
CA LYS A 27 6.30 4.65 -2.65
C LYS A 27 6.39 5.58 -3.84
N PHE A 28 5.90 5.15 -4.99
CA PHE A 28 5.69 6.03 -6.12
C PHE A 28 4.19 6.17 -6.37
N ILE A 29 3.70 7.40 -6.45
CA ILE A 29 2.27 7.68 -6.58
C ILE A 29 1.99 8.15 -7.99
N ILE A 30 1.03 7.51 -8.67
CA ILE A 30 0.56 7.90 -9.99
C ILE A 30 -0.91 8.31 -9.85
N PRO A 31 -1.27 9.57 -10.16
CA PRO A 31 -2.67 9.99 -10.16
C PRO A 31 -3.48 9.23 -11.21
N VAL A 32 -4.72 8.87 -10.88
CA VAL A 32 -5.66 8.33 -11.88
C VAL A 32 -6.47 9.49 -12.46
N PRO A 33 -6.43 9.70 -13.79
CA PRO A 33 -7.23 10.71 -14.46
C PRO A 33 -8.74 10.48 -14.35
N ALA A 34 -9.51 11.54 -14.61
CA ALA A 34 -10.93 11.40 -14.85
C ALA A 34 -11.18 10.89 -16.28
N PHE A 35 -11.27 9.57 -16.48
CA PHE A 35 -11.42 8.95 -17.81
C PHE A 35 -12.80 9.17 -18.46
N LYS A 36 -13.75 9.84 -17.81
CA LYS A 36 -15.14 9.98 -18.28
C LYS A 36 -15.74 8.61 -18.64
N GLN A 37 -15.99 8.33 -19.92
CA GLN A 37 -16.53 7.05 -20.41
C GLN A 37 -15.46 6.10 -20.94
N ASP A 38 -14.20 6.55 -21.04
CA ASP A 38 -13.11 5.81 -21.68
C ASP A 38 -12.37 4.85 -20.72
N GLY A 39 -12.67 4.92 -19.42
CA GLY A 39 -12.22 3.93 -18.44
C GLY A 39 -12.86 2.57 -18.69
N GLU A 40 -12.26 1.47 -18.21
CA GLU A 40 -12.87 0.15 -18.29
C GLU A 40 -13.83 -0.13 -17.14
N LEU A 41 -14.70 -1.12 -17.28
CA LEU A 41 -15.61 -1.53 -16.19
C LEU A 41 -14.79 -2.10 -15.03
N LEU A 42 -15.06 -1.64 -13.81
CA LEU A 42 -14.35 -2.09 -12.60
C LEU A 42 -14.93 -3.39 -12.05
N VAL A 43 -14.85 -4.44 -12.86
CA VAL A 43 -15.35 -5.77 -12.55
C VAL A 43 -14.24 -6.81 -12.67
N TYR A 44 -14.37 -7.93 -11.95
CA TYR A 44 -13.42 -9.02 -12.06
C TYR A 44 -13.36 -9.59 -13.50
N PRO A 45 -12.16 -9.96 -13.99
CA PRO A 45 -11.99 -10.48 -15.34
C PRO A 45 -12.62 -11.87 -15.50
N LYS A 46 -12.76 -12.31 -16.77
CA LYS A 46 -13.50 -13.52 -17.15
C LYS A 46 -13.02 -14.80 -16.48
N ASP A 47 -11.73 -14.90 -16.20
CA ASP A 47 -11.11 -16.11 -15.64
C ASP A 47 -11.10 -16.13 -14.09
N HIS A 48 -11.73 -15.13 -13.45
CA HIS A 48 -11.84 -15.04 -12.01
C HIS A 48 -13.16 -15.67 -11.49
N PRO A 49 -13.20 -16.33 -10.31
CA PRO A 49 -14.44 -16.91 -9.77
C PRO A 49 -15.62 -15.93 -9.62
N ASN A 50 -15.31 -14.64 -9.43
CA ASN A 50 -16.30 -13.56 -9.33
C ASN A 50 -16.46 -12.75 -10.63
N ALA A 51 -16.11 -13.31 -11.79
CA ALA A 51 -16.13 -12.62 -13.08
C ALA A 51 -17.40 -11.78 -13.31
N GLY A 52 -17.23 -10.54 -13.75
CA GLY A 52 -18.32 -9.59 -14.00
C GLY A 52 -18.94 -8.94 -12.75
N GLN A 53 -18.59 -9.39 -11.54
CA GLN A 53 -18.96 -8.69 -10.31
C GLN A 53 -18.01 -7.51 -10.05
N SER A 54 -18.52 -6.46 -9.40
CA SER A 54 -17.72 -5.27 -9.06
C SER A 54 -16.52 -5.63 -8.17
N ILE A 55 -15.38 -5.02 -8.46
CA ILE A 55 -14.23 -5.03 -7.55
C ILE A 55 -14.55 -4.08 -6.39
N VAL A 56 -14.32 -4.55 -5.17
CA VAL A 56 -14.69 -3.85 -3.94
C VAL A 56 -13.46 -3.39 -3.16
N ASP A 57 -13.63 -2.31 -2.40
CA ASP A 57 -12.65 -1.86 -1.42
C ASP A 57 -12.57 -2.80 -0.21
N TYR A 58 -11.67 -2.49 0.73
CA TYR A 58 -11.48 -3.27 1.94
C TYR A 58 -12.72 -3.31 2.87
N GLN A 59 -13.74 -2.46 2.64
CA GLN A 59 -15.01 -2.48 3.37
C GLN A 59 -16.09 -3.31 2.63
N GLY A 60 -15.77 -3.87 1.47
CA GLY A 60 -16.72 -4.58 0.63
C GLY A 60 -17.60 -3.65 -0.21
N LYS A 61 -17.27 -2.36 -0.32
CA LYS A 61 -18.02 -1.40 -1.15
C LYS A 61 -17.41 -1.35 -2.57
N PRO A 62 -18.21 -1.29 -3.65
CA PRO A 62 -17.68 -1.08 -4.99
C PRO A 62 -16.79 0.16 -5.08
N ILE A 63 -15.63 0.04 -5.72
CA ILE A 63 -14.67 1.15 -5.90
C ILE A 63 -15.24 2.24 -6.80
N GLY A 64 -15.97 1.84 -7.85
CA GLY A 64 -16.65 2.73 -8.80
C GLY A 64 -17.17 1.92 -9.99
N ASP A 65 -17.74 2.60 -10.98
CA ASP A 65 -18.28 1.93 -12.17
C ASP A 65 -17.21 1.74 -13.26
N ARG A 66 -16.40 2.78 -13.49
CA ARG A 66 -15.37 2.81 -14.53
C ARG A 66 -14.05 3.36 -14.02
N GLY A 67 -12.95 2.89 -14.61
CA GLY A 67 -11.61 3.32 -14.22
C GLY A 67 -10.54 2.47 -14.86
N ILE A 68 -9.64 1.96 -14.03
CA ILE A 68 -8.60 1.01 -14.41
C ILE A 68 -8.64 -0.21 -13.47
N ILE A 69 -8.50 -1.40 -14.04
CA ILE A 69 -8.24 -2.64 -13.30
C ILE A 69 -6.78 -3.05 -13.50
N PHE A 70 -6.17 -3.59 -12.46
CA PHE A 70 -4.79 -4.07 -12.50
C PHE A 70 -4.60 -5.20 -11.50
N TYR A 71 -3.56 -6.00 -11.73
CA TYR A 71 -3.23 -7.13 -10.87
C TYR A 71 -2.10 -6.73 -9.91
N ASN A 72 -2.36 -6.82 -8.61
CA ASN A 72 -1.30 -6.78 -7.62
C ASN A 72 -0.68 -8.18 -7.54
N ALA A 73 0.52 -8.32 -8.12
CA ALA A 73 1.21 -9.61 -8.17
C ALA A 73 1.75 -10.05 -6.81
N LYS A 74 2.01 -9.10 -5.89
CA LYS A 74 2.42 -9.41 -4.52
C LYS A 74 1.35 -10.11 -3.70
N ASP A 75 0.11 -9.65 -3.82
CA ASP A 75 -1.06 -10.17 -3.10
C ASP A 75 -1.90 -11.16 -3.92
N GLU A 76 -1.48 -11.43 -5.16
CA GLU A 76 -2.18 -12.28 -6.13
C GLU A 76 -3.66 -11.91 -6.31
N THR A 77 -3.96 -10.61 -6.36
CA THR A 77 -5.33 -10.11 -6.36
C THR A 77 -5.57 -9.03 -7.41
N TRP A 78 -6.79 -9.03 -7.96
CA TRP A 78 -7.25 -7.95 -8.82
C TRP A 78 -7.66 -6.75 -7.98
N GLN A 79 -7.10 -5.60 -8.33
CA GLN A 79 -7.45 -4.31 -7.76
C GLN A 79 -7.98 -3.38 -8.85
N ALA A 80 -8.59 -2.29 -8.40
CA ALA A 80 -9.13 -1.28 -9.29
C ALA A 80 -8.95 0.11 -8.69
N ALA A 81 -8.91 1.11 -9.55
CA ALA A 81 -8.95 2.51 -9.16
C ALA A 81 -9.99 3.25 -9.99
N ALA A 82 -10.77 4.11 -9.32
CA ALA A 82 -11.85 4.85 -9.96
C ALA A 82 -11.29 5.89 -10.96
N GLY A 83 -11.87 5.94 -12.15
CA GLY A 83 -11.54 6.93 -13.19
C GLY A 83 -12.26 8.25 -13.01
N ASP A 84 -12.45 8.70 -11.76
CA ASP A 84 -13.19 9.91 -11.39
C ASP A 84 -12.27 11.11 -11.07
N GLY A 85 -10.95 10.90 -11.13
CA GLY A 85 -9.92 11.90 -10.81
C GLY A 85 -9.51 11.94 -9.34
N ASN A 86 -10.17 11.21 -8.44
CA ASN A 86 -9.87 11.23 -7.00
C ASN A 86 -8.93 10.12 -6.54
N ASP A 87 -8.83 9.04 -7.31
CA ASP A 87 -7.98 7.91 -6.98
C ASP A 87 -6.53 8.12 -7.43
N VAL A 88 -5.65 7.35 -6.80
CA VAL A 88 -4.25 7.21 -7.16
C VAL A 88 -3.88 5.73 -7.17
N ILE A 89 -2.87 5.39 -7.94
CA ILE A 89 -2.17 4.10 -7.85
C ILE A 89 -0.90 4.33 -7.04
N ILE A 90 -0.69 3.49 -6.06
CA ILE A 90 0.47 3.48 -5.18
C ILE A 90 1.29 2.25 -5.52
N ILE A 91 2.52 2.47 -5.98
CA ILE A 91 3.53 1.44 -6.15
C ILE A 91 4.38 1.44 -4.88
N ASN A 92 4.48 0.32 -4.19
CA ASN A 92 5.12 0.21 -2.88
C ASN A 92 6.54 -0.35 -2.98
N GLU A 93 7.34 -0.15 -1.92
CA GLU A 93 8.74 -0.57 -1.83
C GLU A 93 9.63 -0.08 -3.01
N VAL A 94 9.35 1.12 -3.53
CA VAL A 94 10.07 1.71 -4.67
C VAL A 94 11.41 2.29 -4.20
N THR A 95 12.50 1.95 -4.89
CA THR A 95 13.81 2.57 -4.66
C THR A 95 13.95 3.90 -5.40
N GLN A 96 14.90 4.74 -5.00
CA GLN A 96 15.16 6.01 -5.70
C GLN A 96 15.53 5.79 -7.18
N GLU A 97 16.34 4.78 -7.51
CA GLU A 97 16.70 4.48 -8.91
C GLU A 97 15.47 4.10 -9.75
N GLN A 98 14.56 3.29 -9.18
CA GLN A 98 13.31 2.94 -9.85
C GLN A 98 12.40 4.15 -10.00
N ALA A 99 12.31 5.03 -8.99
CA ALA A 99 11.54 6.26 -9.06
C ALA A 99 12.05 7.18 -10.19
N GLU A 100 13.37 7.31 -10.35
CA GLU A 100 13.96 8.07 -11.46
C GLU A 100 13.60 7.48 -12.83
N LYS A 101 13.64 6.16 -12.99
CA LYS A 101 13.20 5.50 -14.23
C LYS A 101 11.70 5.69 -14.50
N LEU A 102 10.86 5.69 -13.46
CA LEU A 102 9.43 6.00 -13.59
C LEU A 102 9.21 7.45 -14.04
N TYR A 103 9.96 8.41 -13.47
CA TYR A 103 9.92 9.80 -13.92
C TYR A 103 10.27 9.91 -15.40
N GLU A 104 11.37 9.31 -15.83
CA GLU A 104 11.80 9.33 -17.23
C GLU A 104 10.76 8.71 -18.16
N GLU A 105 10.13 7.60 -17.77
CA GLU A 105 9.11 6.95 -18.61
C GLU A 105 7.85 7.81 -18.76
N ILE A 106 7.40 8.42 -17.67
CA ILE A 106 6.26 9.33 -17.68
C ILE A 106 6.57 10.59 -18.51
N GLU A 107 7.80 11.12 -18.41
CA GLU A 107 8.26 12.26 -19.20
C GLU A 107 8.27 11.96 -20.71
N LYS A 108 8.62 10.73 -21.13
CA LYS A 108 8.58 10.31 -22.54
C LYS A 108 7.18 10.29 -23.14
N ILE A 109 6.18 9.97 -22.33
CA ILE A 109 4.77 10.00 -22.74
C ILE A 109 4.35 11.46 -23.01
N GLY A 110 5.00 12.44 -22.36
CA GLY A 110 4.79 13.87 -22.63
C GLY A 110 3.40 14.37 -22.23
N ALA A 111 2.70 13.63 -21.36
CA ALA A 111 1.32 13.88 -20.97
C ALA A 111 1.22 14.65 -19.64
N ASN A 112 0.16 15.45 -19.54
CA ASN A 112 -0.33 15.92 -18.26
C ASN A 112 -0.91 14.71 -17.49
N LEU A 113 -0.42 14.46 -16.28
CA LEU A 113 -0.83 13.31 -15.46
C LEU A 113 -2.33 13.28 -15.13
N ASP A 114 -2.99 14.44 -15.10
CA ASP A 114 -4.43 14.54 -14.91
C ASP A 114 -5.24 14.26 -16.19
N GLU A 115 -4.57 14.09 -17.33
CA GLU A 115 -5.15 13.92 -18.66
C GLU A 115 -4.66 12.64 -19.37
N LEU A 116 -3.94 11.75 -18.68
CA LEU A 116 -3.53 10.46 -19.26
C LEU A 116 -4.76 9.70 -19.79
N THR A 117 -4.61 9.09 -20.95
CA THR A 117 -5.55 8.07 -21.43
C THR A 117 -5.40 6.78 -20.63
N LEU A 118 -6.42 5.91 -20.66
CA LEU A 118 -6.34 4.59 -20.04
C LEU A 118 -5.14 3.77 -20.56
N ASN A 119 -4.83 3.89 -21.86
CA ASN A 119 -3.72 3.17 -22.47
C ASN A 119 -2.36 3.69 -21.99
N GLU A 120 -2.19 5.01 -21.88
CA GLU A 120 -0.95 5.60 -21.37
C GLU A 120 -0.74 5.24 -19.89
N LEU A 121 -1.79 5.27 -19.07
CA LEU A 121 -1.68 4.81 -17.68
C LEU A 121 -1.28 3.34 -17.61
N LYS A 122 -1.90 2.47 -18.43
CA LYS A 122 -1.51 1.05 -18.50
C LYS A 122 -0.08 0.85 -18.98
N GLN A 123 0.41 1.64 -19.93
CA GLN A 123 1.81 1.59 -20.37
C GLN A 123 2.78 1.88 -19.23
N ILE A 124 2.50 2.92 -18.42
CA ILE A 124 3.32 3.24 -17.23
C ILE A 124 3.31 2.09 -16.23
N MET A 125 2.13 1.48 -15.99
CA MET A 125 2.00 0.35 -15.08
C MET A 125 2.72 -0.90 -15.59
N THR A 126 2.60 -1.22 -16.88
CA THR A 126 3.32 -2.32 -17.51
C THR A 126 4.82 -2.13 -17.37
N PHE A 127 5.35 -0.92 -17.64
CA PHE A 127 6.77 -0.62 -17.44
C PHE A 127 7.20 -0.84 -15.98
N ALA A 128 6.41 -0.36 -15.01
CA ALA A 128 6.71 -0.56 -13.61
C ALA A 128 6.76 -2.05 -13.21
N GLN A 129 5.82 -2.87 -13.69
CA GLN A 129 5.75 -4.29 -13.38
C GLN A 129 6.81 -5.10 -14.14
N GLU A 130 6.87 -4.96 -15.46
CA GLU A 130 7.67 -5.82 -16.32
C GLU A 130 9.14 -5.41 -16.35
N ASP A 131 9.45 -4.12 -16.40
CA ASP A 131 10.83 -3.64 -16.52
C ASP A 131 11.47 -3.35 -15.16
N LEU A 132 10.71 -2.78 -14.21
CA LEU A 132 11.22 -2.41 -12.89
C LEU A 132 10.96 -3.46 -11.80
N LYS A 133 10.17 -4.49 -12.08
CA LYS A 133 9.79 -5.56 -11.13
C LYS A 133 9.09 -5.03 -9.88
N LEU A 134 8.23 -4.03 -10.06
CA LEU A 134 7.45 -3.42 -8.99
C LEU A 134 6.06 -4.06 -8.91
N ASP A 135 5.97 -5.16 -8.16
CA ASP A 135 4.79 -6.04 -8.15
C ASP A 135 3.74 -5.70 -7.09
N ASP A 136 4.07 -4.86 -6.11
CA ASP A 136 3.16 -4.42 -5.04
C ASP A 136 2.53 -3.07 -5.40
N MET A 137 1.33 -3.14 -5.98
CA MET A 137 0.55 -1.98 -6.39
C MET A 137 -0.83 -1.99 -5.76
N TYR A 138 -1.29 -0.83 -5.28
CA TYR A 138 -2.65 -0.71 -4.79
C TYR A 138 -3.25 0.66 -4.96
N ASN A 139 -4.58 0.74 -4.96
CA ASN A 139 -5.28 2.02 -5.06
C ASN A 139 -5.40 2.73 -3.70
N SER A 140 -5.47 4.05 -3.77
CA SER A 140 -5.86 4.91 -2.65
C SER A 140 -6.45 6.20 -3.19
N THR A 141 -6.64 7.20 -2.33
CA THR A 141 -7.18 8.50 -2.76
C THR A 141 -6.14 9.60 -2.68
N ARG A 142 -6.30 10.63 -3.53
CA ARG A 142 -5.50 11.86 -3.45
C ARG A 142 -5.53 12.49 -2.05
N ALA A 143 -6.71 12.48 -1.41
CA ALA A 143 -6.89 13.00 -0.06
C ALA A 143 -6.06 12.23 0.98
N PHE A 144 -5.96 10.90 0.84
CA PHE A 144 -5.13 10.08 1.71
C PHE A 144 -3.64 10.41 1.54
N VAL A 145 -3.16 10.53 0.30
CA VAL A 145 -1.76 10.88 0.02
C VAL A 145 -1.43 12.25 0.62
N LYS A 146 -2.24 13.28 0.35
CA LYS A 146 -2.03 14.64 0.90
C LYS A 146 -1.99 14.66 2.44
N LYS A 147 -2.83 13.86 3.09
CA LYS A 147 -2.93 13.83 4.54
C LYS A 147 -1.84 13.01 5.22
N LYS A 148 -1.31 11.99 4.56
CA LYS A 148 -0.56 10.91 5.21
C LYS A 148 0.80 10.60 4.59
N MET A 149 1.17 11.29 3.53
CA MET A 149 2.44 11.06 2.84
C MET A 149 3.18 12.36 2.64
N THR A 150 4.50 12.26 2.65
CA THR A 150 5.42 13.35 2.33
C THR A 150 6.38 12.87 1.26
N SER A 151 6.87 13.80 0.44
CA SER A 151 7.93 13.48 -0.52
C SER A 151 9.16 12.95 0.20
N VAL A 152 9.83 11.99 -0.43
CA VAL A 152 11.17 11.60 -0.01
C VAL A 152 12.08 12.78 -0.33
N SER A 153 12.91 13.21 0.61
CA SER A 153 13.89 14.26 0.33
C SER A 153 14.86 13.73 -0.74
N THR A 154 14.73 14.26 -1.93
CA THR A 154 15.53 13.94 -3.11
C THR A 154 16.27 15.20 -3.56
N ASP A 155 17.23 15.06 -4.46
CA ASP A 155 17.99 16.20 -4.99
C ASP A 155 17.06 17.25 -5.64
N GLN A 156 17.55 18.49 -5.80
CA GLN A 156 16.77 19.64 -6.30
C GLN A 156 16.06 19.38 -7.64
N THR A 157 16.52 18.43 -8.44
CA THR A 157 15.93 18.02 -9.72
C THR A 157 14.56 17.36 -9.53
N THR A 158 14.44 16.48 -8.54
CA THR A 158 13.20 15.76 -8.25
C THR A 158 12.20 16.68 -7.55
N GLU A 159 12.66 17.64 -6.73
CA GLU A 159 11.80 18.71 -6.17
C GLU A 159 11.15 19.60 -7.25
N LYS A 160 11.73 19.69 -8.45
CA LYS A 160 11.12 20.42 -9.58
C LYS A 160 10.07 19.58 -10.33
N ARG A 161 10.23 18.26 -10.33
CA ARG A 161 9.28 17.31 -10.93
C ARG A 161 8.05 17.13 -10.05
N GLU A 162 8.23 17.22 -8.73
CA GLU A 162 7.17 17.14 -7.75
C GLU A 162 6.68 18.54 -7.34
N ASN A 163 5.51 18.95 -7.83
CA ASN A 163 4.92 20.20 -7.33
C ASN A 163 4.43 20.01 -5.89
N LYS A 164 4.64 20.98 -4.99
CA LYS A 164 4.36 20.82 -3.55
C LYS A 164 2.88 20.53 -3.20
N GLU A 165 1.96 20.81 -4.12
CA GLU A 165 0.53 20.52 -3.96
C GLU A 165 0.07 19.20 -4.63
N ASP A 166 0.99 18.53 -5.34
CA ASP A 166 0.70 17.37 -6.15
C ASP A 166 0.89 16.05 -5.37
N VAL A 167 -0.05 15.14 -5.57
CA VAL A 167 -0.04 13.78 -5.03
C VAL A 167 0.92 12.86 -5.77
N TYR A 168 1.34 13.24 -6.98
CA TYR A 168 2.30 12.52 -7.79
C TYR A 168 3.70 12.42 -7.15
N GLY A 169 4.41 11.35 -7.49
CA GLY A 169 5.85 11.26 -7.30
C GLY A 169 6.30 10.35 -6.16
N PHE A 170 7.55 10.54 -5.73
CA PHE A 170 8.26 9.64 -4.83
C PHE A 170 8.05 10.04 -3.37
N LYS A 171 7.29 9.22 -2.64
CA LYS A 171 6.77 9.54 -1.31
C LYS A 171 7.06 8.48 -0.28
N LYS A 172 6.99 8.87 0.98
CA LYS A 172 6.98 8.00 2.15
C LYS A 172 5.77 8.32 3.03
N ARG A 173 5.46 7.46 4.00
CA ARG A 173 4.51 7.85 5.05
C ARG A 173 5.05 9.06 5.79
N ASP A 174 4.15 9.99 6.10
CA ASP A 174 4.45 11.12 6.95
C ASP A 174 4.94 10.59 8.31
N ASP A 175 6.00 11.19 8.87
CA ASP A 175 6.57 10.69 10.13
C ASP A 175 5.62 10.90 11.34
N ARG A 176 4.54 11.65 11.15
CA ARG A 176 3.44 11.81 12.13
C ARG A 176 2.40 10.69 12.03
N ASP A 177 2.46 9.83 11.01
CA ASP A 177 1.54 8.70 10.82
C ASP A 177 2.00 7.47 11.63
N ILE A 178 1.97 7.62 12.96
CA ILE A 178 2.37 6.59 13.91
C ILE A 178 1.33 5.47 13.95
N ASN A 179 1.81 4.24 13.92
CA ASN A 179 1.05 3.00 14.12
C ASN A 179 1.49 2.34 15.43
N GLN A 180 0.69 1.42 15.95
CA GLN A 180 1.05 0.61 17.11
C GLN A 180 1.32 -0.84 16.69
N ALA A 181 2.52 -1.34 16.96
CA ALA A 181 2.94 -2.70 16.64
C ALA A 181 2.93 -3.60 17.88
N ILE A 182 2.42 -4.82 17.73
CA ILE A 182 2.42 -5.86 18.75
C ILE A 182 3.04 -7.11 18.14
N TYR A 183 4.05 -7.68 18.79
CA TYR A 183 4.62 -8.97 18.39
C TYR A 183 3.88 -10.12 19.08
N ILE A 184 3.48 -11.11 18.28
CA ILE A 184 2.84 -12.32 18.74
C ILE A 184 3.81 -13.49 18.51
N PRO A 185 4.34 -14.13 19.56
CA PRO A 185 5.29 -15.23 19.43
C PRO A 185 4.59 -16.54 19.05
N GLY A 186 5.28 -17.40 18.29
CA GLY A 186 4.81 -18.75 17.96
C GLY A 186 3.77 -18.82 16.84
N GLU A 187 3.21 -20.01 16.61
CA GLU A 187 2.23 -20.24 15.54
C GLU A 187 0.84 -19.73 15.93
N PHE A 188 0.18 -18.98 15.04
CA PHE A 188 -1.21 -18.52 15.24
C PHE A 188 -1.92 -18.17 13.93
N THR A 189 -3.24 -18.00 14.02
CA THR A 189 -4.05 -17.35 12.99
C THR A 189 -4.66 -16.05 13.50
N PHE A 190 -4.69 -15.01 12.67
CA PHE A 190 -5.29 -13.73 13.00
C PHE A 190 -6.54 -13.46 12.16
N GLU A 191 -7.65 -13.14 12.82
CA GLU A 191 -8.86 -12.63 12.18
C GLU A 191 -8.89 -11.11 12.24
N GLY A 192 -8.29 -10.50 11.22
CA GLY A 192 -8.33 -9.07 10.96
C GLY A 192 -9.42 -8.69 9.94
N PRO A 193 -9.32 -7.52 9.29
CA PRO A 193 -10.25 -7.05 8.26
C PRO A 193 -10.12 -7.81 6.93
N ALA A 194 -9.15 -8.72 6.82
CA ALA A 194 -8.98 -9.53 5.62
C ALA A 194 -10.14 -10.53 5.46
N VAL A 195 -10.46 -10.87 4.21
CA VAL A 195 -11.54 -11.81 3.85
C VAL A 195 -11.29 -13.21 4.41
N SER A 196 -10.04 -13.58 4.69
CA SER A 196 -9.67 -14.85 5.32
C SER A 196 -8.66 -14.65 6.47
N PRO A 197 -8.67 -15.53 7.49
CA PRO A 197 -7.71 -15.46 8.58
C PRO A 197 -6.26 -15.60 8.09
N GLN A 198 -5.39 -14.69 8.50
CA GLN A 198 -3.97 -14.71 8.16
C GLN A 198 -3.25 -15.75 9.03
N LYS A 199 -2.34 -16.55 8.45
CA LYS A 199 -1.60 -17.59 9.15
C LYS A 199 -0.14 -17.18 9.39
N PHE A 200 0.35 -17.44 10.60
CA PHE A 200 1.71 -17.11 11.03
C PHE A 200 2.33 -18.35 11.66
N LYS A 201 3.42 -18.86 11.07
CA LYS A 201 4.07 -20.09 11.54
C LYS A 201 5.11 -19.83 12.63
N ASN A 202 5.81 -18.69 12.55
CA ASN A 202 6.97 -18.38 13.37
C ASN A 202 6.81 -17.01 14.07
N GLY A 203 5.61 -16.73 14.57
CA GLY A 203 5.23 -15.42 15.07
C GLY A 203 4.85 -14.43 13.97
N GLY A 204 4.35 -13.29 14.39
CA GLY A 204 3.77 -12.28 13.50
C GLY A 204 3.56 -10.96 14.22
N ILE A 205 3.42 -9.89 13.46
CA ILE A 205 3.21 -8.54 14.00
C ILE A 205 1.79 -8.13 13.69
N ILE A 206 1.06 -7.63 14.69
CA ILE A 206 -0.22 -6.96 14.49
C ILE A 206 0.01 -5.46 14.54
N ILE A 207 -0.40 -4.77 13.49
CA ILE A 207 -0.33 -3.31 13.38
C ILE A 207 -1.72 -2.73 13.55
N GLU A 208 -1.88 -1.87 14.56
CA GLU A 208 -3.04 -1.01 14.74
C GLU A 208 -2.81 0.38 14.14
N GLN A 209 -3.79 0.84 13.37
CA GLN A 209 -3.82 2.17 12.80
C GLN A 209 -5.26 2.69 12.71
N GLY A 210 -5.61 3.67 13.54
CA GLY A 210 -6.92 4.33 13.48
C GLY A 210 -8.09 3.40 13.81
N GLY A 211 -7.91 2.50 14.77
CA GLY A 211 -8.89 1.53 15.23
C GLY A 211 -8.95 0.24 14.41
N LYS A 212 -8.06 0.05 13.43
CA LYS A 212 -8.01 -1.14 12.58
C LYS A 212 -6.70 -1.88 12.78
N MET A 213 -6.79 -3.21 12.89
CA MET A 213 -5.64 -4.08 13.08
C MET A 213 -5.39 -4.97 11.87
N ARG A 214 -4.13 -5.13 11.45
CA ARG A 214 -3.72 -6.03 10.36
C ARG A 214 -2.49 -6.83 10.75
N GLY A 215 -2.40 -8.08 10.31
CA GLY A 215 -1.22 -8.91 10.51
C GLY A 215 -0.16 -8.69 9.42
N ILE A 216 1.10 -8.70 9.82
CA ILE A 216 2.29 -8.54 8.96
C ILE A 216 3.31 -9.61 9.34
N GLN A 217 3.94 -10.24 8.33
CA GLN A 217 5.03 -11.18 8.56
C GLN A 217 6.27 -10.44 9.11
N PRO A 218 7.04 -11.05 10.04
CA PRO A 218 8.17 -10.35 10.68
C PRO A 218 9.24 -9.80 9.76
N ASP A 219 9.59 -10.52 8.70
CA ASP A 219 10.57 -10.11 7.71
C ASP A 219 10.11 -8.91 6.86
N ILE A 220 8.82 -8.88 6.51
CA ILE A 220 8.19 -7.73 5.85
C ILE A 220 8.18 -6.54 6.80
N PHE A 221 7.85 -6.76 8.06
CA PHE A 221 7.76 -5.70 9.06
C PHE A 221 9.10 -5.01 9.29
N THR A 222 10.18 -5.74 9.52
CA THR A 222 11.51 -5.15 9.75
C THR A 222 12.04 -4.37 8.55
N ARG A 223 11.67 -4.77 7.33
CA ARG A 223 12.04 -4.04 6.10
C ARG A 223 11.21 -2.77 5.88
N THR A 224 9.92 -2.81 6.25
CA THR A 224 8.96 -1.77 5.87
C THR A 224 8.59 -0.82 6.99
N TYR A 225 9.04 -1.04 8.22
CA TYR A 225 8.77 -0.18 9.38
C TYR A 225 10.06 0.24 10.10
N LYS A 226 9.96 1.37 10.81
CA LYS A 226 11.00 1.91 11.66
C LYS A 226 10.42 2.53 12.92
N PHE A 227 11.28 2.81 13.88
CA PHE A 227 10.91 3.60 15.05
C PHE A 227 10.64 5.07 14.69
N PRO A 228 9.83 5.79 15.49
CA PRO A 228 9.57 7.22 15.29
C PRO A 228 10.82 8.12 15.33
N ASP A 229 11.88 7.67 16.01
CA ASP A 229 13.19 8.34 16.04
C ASP A 229 14.02 8.12 14.77
N GLY A 230 13.52 7.34 13.81
CA GLY A 230 14.19 7.03 12.55
C GLY A 230 15.01 5.74 12.55
N ARG A 231 15.24 5.10 13.71
CA ARG A 231 16.03 3.85 13.78
C ARG A 231 15.30 2.69 13.10
N SER A 232 16.06 1.90 12.33
CA SER A 232 15.55 0.65 11.76
C SER A 232 15.30 -0.41 12.84
N ILE A 233 14.32 -1.28 12.58
CA ILE A 233 14.00 -2.43 13.44
C ILE A 233 14.76 -3.64 12.88
N GLN A 234 15.63 -4.24 13.67
CA GLN A 234 16.45 -5.39 13.26
C GLN A 234 15.78 -6.72 13.62
N SER A 235 15.10 -6.78 14.77
CA SER A 235 14.45 -7.99 15.26
C SER A 235 13.09 -7.68 15.88
N ALA A 236 12.02 -8.09 15.21
CA ALA A 236 10.66 -7.86 15.71
C ALA A 236 10.40 -8.56 17.06
N SER A 237 10.94 -9.76 17.24
CA SER A 237 10.73 -10.55 18.47
C SER A 237 11.45 -9.98 19.69
N GLU A 238 12.48 -9.17 19.49
CA GLU A 238 13.28 -8.57 20.57
C GLU A 238 12.90 -7.12 20.83
N GLU A 239 12.57 -6.37 19.78
CA GLU A 239 12.41 -4.91 19.86
C GLU A 239 10.95 -4.43 19.86
N ILE A 240 9.99 -5.30 19.52
CA ILE A 240 8.56 -4.98 19.56
C ILE A 240 7.93 -5.60 20.80
N GLN A 241 7.11 -4.81 21.48
CA GLN A 241 6.37 -5.25 22.65
C GLN A 241 5.54 -6.48 22.30
N SER A 242 5.75 -7.54 23.06
CA SER A 242 4.98 -8.77 22.94
C SER A 242 3.83 -8.80 23.93
N GLN A 243 2.75 -9.48 23.53
CA GLN A 243 1.65 -9.82 24.44
C GLN A 243 1.58 -11.33 24.61
N PRO A 244 1.51 -11.82 25.86
CA PRO A 244 1.29 -13.24 26.13
C PRO A 244 -0.14 -13.61 25.71
N HIS A 245 -0.24 -14.61 24.84
CA HIS A 245 -1.50 -15.21 24.40
C HIS A 245 -1.37 -16.73 24.35
#